data_AF-A0A369LMG8-F1
#
_entry.id   AF-A0A369LMG8-F1
#
_cell.length_a   1.000
_cell.length_b   1.000
_cell.length_c   1.000
_cell.angle_alpha   90.00
_cell.angle_beta   90.00
_cell.angle_gamma   90.00
#
_symmetry.space_group_name_H-M   'P 1'
#
loop_
_entity.id
_entity.type
_entity.pdbx_description
1 polymer ?
#
loop_
_entity_poly.entity_id
_entity_poly.type
_entity_poly.pdbx_seq_one_letter_code
_entity_poly.pdbx_strand_id
1 'polypeptide(L)'
;MTETNRSAAGAQEKGGLSRRQFIAGIGGLGIGVVLGGGITALLLPDDVYALEASQGYLLVDTKKCAGCETCVISCSLAHLGRINTSLSRIQVMKNALGSFPADDVQQNQCRQCPYPSCVEACPVGAMHADPETGVRLVDEGKCIGCERCVEACPFTPSRVQWNFEDKHAQKCDLCQNTPYWDEEGGAFGKQLCVEICPMKAITFTNELPVQTDEGYTANLRNNHYLEIGLPSDDEARISPKERGYSAGGTAAQAASNENKG
;
A
#
# COMPACT_ATOMS: atom_id res chain seq x y z
N MET A 1 44.08 54.86 12.20
CA MET A 1 44.55 53.92 13.23
C MET A 1 43.30 53.17 13.69
N THR A 2 43.00 51.94 13.31
CA THR A 2 43.75 50.76 12.83
C THR A 2 42.73 49.93 12.03
N GLU A 3 42.96 49.65 10.74
CA GLU A 3 43.40 48.34 10.19
C GLU A 3 42.28 47.28 10.25
N THR A 4 41.90 46.52 9.21
CA THR A 4 42.67 45.99 8.07
C THR A 4 41.75 45.46 6.95
N ASN A 5 42.19 45.72 5.71
CA ASN A 5 42.18 44.89 4.50
C ASN A 5 41.28 43.63 4.41
N ARG A 6 40.32 43.66 3.48
CA ARG A 6 39.71 42.47 2.84
C ARG A 6 40.39 42.23 1.49
N SER A 7 40.89 41.02 1.25
CA SER A 7 41.19 40.56 -0.11
C SER A 7 40.76 39.11 -0.32
N ALA A 8 39.93 38.97 -1.36
CA ALA A 8 39.54 37.85 -2.22
C ALA A 8 39.95 36.39 -1.90
N ALA A 9 38.98 35.48 -2.04
CA ALA A 9 39.18 34.17 -2.67
C ALA A 9 37.86 33.54 -3.16
N GLY A 10 37.76 33.35 -4.48
CA GLY A 10 37.22 32.17 -5.17
C GLY A 10 35.78 31.70 -4.90
N ALA A 11 34.86 32.00 -5.82
CA ALA A 11 33.67 31.20 -6.05
C ALA A 11 34.04 29.94 -6.87
N GLN A 12 33.66 28.75 -6.38
CA GLN A 12 33.66 27.50 -7.16
C GLN A 12 32.32 26.79 -6.94
N GLU A 13 31.54 26.75 -8.03
CA GLU A 13 30.27 26.06 -8.21
C GLU A 13 30.47 24.54 -8.04
N LYS A 14 29.76 23.89 -7.11
CA LYS A 14 29.70 22.43 -7.00
C LYS A 14 28.46 21.93 -7.75
N GLY A 15 28.65 21.41 -8.95
CA GLY A 15 27.63 20.66 -9.68
C GLY A 15 27.32 19.34 -8.98
N GLY A 16 26.20 19.27 -8.27
CA GLY A 16 25.64 18.02 -7.76
C GLY A 16 24.70 17.38 -8.79
N LEU A 17 24.78 16.06 -8.95
CA LEU A 17 23.85 15.29 -9.79
C LEU A 17 22.45 15.33 -9.16
N SER A 18 21.43 15.59 -9.98
CA SER A 18 20.04 15.66 -9.48
C SER A 18 19.48 14.27 -9.17
N ARG A 19 18.48 14.19 -8.27
CA ARG A 19 17.77 12.94 -7.87
C ARG A 19 17.37 12.03 -9.05
N ARG A 20 17.08 12.60 -10.23
CA ARG A 20 16.71 11.82 -11.44
C ARG A 20 17.88 11.04 -12.04
N GLN A 21 19.10 11.55 -11.93
CA GLN A 21 20.31 10.90 -12.44
C GLN A 21 20.79 9.76 -11.54
N PHE A 22 20.43 9.78 -10.26
CA PHE A 22 20.74 8.71 -9.30
C PHE A 22 19.80 7.49 -9.49
N ILE A 23 18.50 7.72 -9.71
CA ILE A 23 17.52 6.64 -9.92
C ILE A 23 17.84 5.82 -11.17
N ALA A 24 18.36 6.43 -12.23
CA ALA A 24 18.78 5.72 -13.44
C ALA A 24 20.04 4.84 -13.22
N GLY A 25 20.81 5.07 -12.14
CA GLY A 25 22.06 4.38 -11.86
C GLY A 25 21.93 3.08 -11.07
N ILE A 26 20.77 2.79 -10.46
CA ILE A 26 20.54 1.59 -9.62
C ILE A 26 20.22 0.34 -10.48
N GLY A 27 20.29 0.46 -11.81
CA GLY A 27 20.14 -0.68 -12.74
C GLY A 27 21.30 -1.66 -12.77
N GLY A 28 22.37 -1.46 -11.99
CA GLY A 28 23.53 -2.34 -12.01
C GLY A 28 24.27 -2.35 -10.67
N LEU A 29 24.61 -3.56 -10.23
CA LEU A 29 25.40 -3.93 -9.04
C LEU A 29 24.60 -4.11 -7.75
N GLY A 30 23.96 -5.28 -7.67
CA GLY A 30 23.69 -5.90 -6.38
C GLY A 30 24.98 -6.21 -5.63
N ILE A 31 25.00 -5.93 -4.34
CA ILE A 31 26.00 -6.45 -3.41
C ILE A 31 25.24 -6.90 -2.17
N GLY A 32 24.93 -8.20 -2.14
CA GLY A 32 24.74 -8.91 -0.89
C GLY A 32 26.11 -9.12 -0.24
N VAL A 33 26.25 -8.70 1.00
CA VAL A 33 27.30 -9.21 1.91
C VAL A 33 26.61 -9.60 3.20
N VAL A 34 26.52 -10.91 3.39
CA VAL A 34 26.18 -11.58 4.64
C VAL A 34 27.37 -11.44 5.59
N LEU A 35 27.23 -10.69 6.69
CA LEU A 35 28.06 -10.83 7.89
C LEU A 35 27.19 -10.66 9.13
N GLY A 36 27.26 -11.66 10.01
CA GLY A 36 26.31 -11.91 11.09
C GLY A 36 26.36 -10.95 12.27
N GLY A 37 25.26 -11.01 13.04
CA GLY A 37 25.18 -10.63 14.45
C GLY A 37 25.46 -9.17 14.77
N GLY A 38 24.40 -8.37 14.83
CA GLY A 38 24.43 -7.03 15.39
C GLY A 38 24.09 -5.96 14.36
N ILE A 39 23.11 -5.14 14.73
CA ILE A 39 22.57 -3.98 14.01
C ILE A 39 23.67 -3.28 13.20
N THR A 40 23.72 -3.54 11.90
CA THR A 40 24.52 -2.76 10.96
C THR A 40 23.57 -1.84 10.22
N ALA A 41 23.32 -0.68 10.84
CA ALA A 41 22.95 0.49 10.08
C ALA A 41 24.10 0.75 9.10
N LEU A 42 23.94 0.32 7.85
CA LEU A 42 24.85 0.68 6.78
C LEU A 42 24.83 2.22 6.70
N LEU A 43 25.99 2.84 6.90
CA LEU A 43 26.20 4.28 6.70
C LEU A 43 25.99 4.62 5.22
N LEU A 44 24.73 4.76 4.83
CA LEU A 44 24.34 5.48 3.62
C LEU A 44 24.55 6.98 3.89
N PRO A 45 25.12 7.74 2.94
CA PRO A 45 25.42 9.15 3.13
C PRO A 45 24.13 9.91 3.42
N ASP A 46 24.17 10.73 4.48
CA ASP A 46 23.18 11.65 5.05
C ASP A 46 21.71 11.44 4.61
N ASP A 47 20.89 11.07 5.60
CA ASP A 47 19.42 11.14 5.63
C ASP A 47 18.61 9.96 5.05
N VAL A 48 19.20 8.78 4.84
CA VAL A 48 18.41 7.58 4.52
C VAL A 48 18.16 6.76 5.78
N TYR A 49 17.04 7.02 6.46
CA TYR A 49 16.53 6.20 7.56
C TYR A 49 16.00 4.85 7.01
N ALA A 50 16.92 3.93 6.75
CA ALA A 50 16.63 2.56 6.34
C ALA A 50 16.38 1.71 7.59
N LEU A 51 15.14 1.29 7.80
CA LEU A 51 14.83 0.27 8.81
C LEU A 51 14.84 -1.10 8.15
N GLU A 52 15.12 -2.13 8.94
CA GLU A 52 15.01 -3.52 8.49
C GLU A 52 13.66 -3.75 7.81
N ALA A 53 13.69 -4.47 6.68
CA ALA A 53 12.48 -4.72 5.89
C ALA A 53 11.45 -5.47 6.74
N SER A 54 10.17 -5.12 6.58
CA SER A 54 9.12 -5.91 7.21
C SER A 54 9.14 -7.32 6.65
N GLN A 55 8.86 -8.31 7.49
CA GLN A 55 8.71 -9.69 7.07
C GLN A 55 7.29 -10.00 6.59
N GLY A 56 6.46 -9.00 6.27
CA GLY A 56 5.11 -9.23 5.79
C GLY A 56 4.51 -8.07 4.99
N TYR A 57 3.87 -8.42 3.87
CA TYR A 57 3.25 -7.47 2.95
C TYR A 57 1.94 -8.02 2.43
N LEU A 58 0.98 -7.12 2.23
CA LEU A 58 -0.30 -7.44 1.63
C LEU A 58 -0.31 -6.99 0.16
N LEU A 59 -0.58 -7.92 -0.74
CA LEU A 59 -0.79 -7.66 -2.17
C LEU A 59 -2.27 -7.77 -2.49
N VAL A 60 -2.73 -6.97 -3.44
CA VAL A 60 -4.15 -6.95 -3.85
C VAL A 60 -4.28 -7.15 -5.34
N ASP A 61 -5.21 -7.99 -5.75
CA ASP A 61 -5.72 -8.02 -7.12
C ASP A 61 -6.91 -7.05 -7.24
N THR A 62 -6.65 -5.80 -7.63
CA THR A 62 -7.70 -4.78 -7.78
C THR A 62 -8.71 -5.16 -8.87
N LYS A 63 -8.27 -5.89 -9.89
CA LYS A 63 -9.11 -6.37 -11.00
C LYS A 63 -10.07 -7.47 -10.56
N LYS A 64 -9.77 -8.14 -9.45
CA LYS A 64 -10.61 -9.15 -8.79
C LYS A 64 -11.43 -8.59 -7.63
N CYS A 65 -11.03 -7.45 -7.06
CA CYS A 65 -11.69 -6.85 -5.91
C CYS A 65 -13.06 -6.27 -6.27
N ALA A 66 -14.12 -6.75 -5.63
CA ALA A 66 -15.49 -6.26 -5.86
C ALA A 66 -15.87 -5.03 -5.00
N GLY A 67 -14.94 -4.52 -4.17
CA GLY A 67 -15.21 -3.38 -3.29
C GLY A 67 -16.32 -3.63 -2.25
N CYS A 68 -16.45 -4.86 -1.74
CA CYS A 68 -17.51 -5.24 -0.80
C CYS A 68 -17.29 -4.81 0.66
N GLU A 69 -16.12 -4.24 0.97
CA GLU A 69 -15.73 -3.76 2.31
C GLU A 69 -15.73 -4.81 3.44
N THR A 70 -15.91 -6.10 3.17
CA THR A 70 -15.84 -7.17 4.19
C THR A 70 -14.52 -7.11 4.97
N CYS A 71 -13.39 -6.93 4.28
CA CYS A 71 -12.09 -6.79 4.91
C CYS A 71 -11.98 -5.53 5.79
N VAL A 72 -12.67 -4.44 5.44
CA VAL A 72 -12.66 -3.16 6.17
C VAL A 72 -13.41 -3.31 7.49
N ILE A 73 -14.65 -3.82 7.44
CA ILE A 73 -15.48 -4.00 8.63
C ILE A 73 -14.89 -5.03 9.59
N SER A 74 -14.36 -6.15 9.06
CA SER A 74 -13.71 -7.18 9.87
C SER A 74 -12.43 -6.68 10.54
N CYS A 75 -11.67 -5.82 9.87
CA CYS A 75 -10.48 -5.22 10.46
C CYS A 75 -10.84 -4.35 11.68
N SER A 76 -11.83 -3.45 11.57
CA SER A 76 -12.28 -2.66 12.74
C SER A 76 -12.83 -3.55 13.86
N LEU A 77 -13.54 -4.62 13.51
CA LEU A 77 -14.11 -5.56 14.48
C LEU A 77 -13.02 -6.29 15.26
N ALA A 78 -11.99 -6.81 14.59
CA ALA A 78 -10.92 -7.57 15.22
C ALA A 78 -10.02 -6.72 16.14
N HIS A 79 -9.83 -5.44 15.80
CA HIS A 79 -9.02 -4.53 16.61
C HIS A 79 -9.80 -3.87 17.74
N LEU A 80 -11.07 -3.51 17.52
CA LEU A 80 -11.83 -2.62 18.43
C LEU A 80 -13.13 -3.23 18.95
N GLY A 81 -13.51 -4.43 18.52
CA GLY A 81 -14.74 -5.10 18.95
C GLY A 81 -16.01 -4.51 18.36
N ARG A 82 -15.89 -3.72 17.28
CA ARG A 82 -17.03 -3.06 16.62
C ARG A 82 -16.80 -2.83 15.13
N ILE A 83 -17.90 -2.78 14.39
CA ILE A 83 -17.87 -2.46 12.96
C ILE A 83 -17.90 -0.93 12.80
N ASN A 84 -16.81 -0.37 12.27
CA ASN A 84 -16.73 1.03 11.89
C ASN A 84 -15.69 1.19 10.77
N THR A 85 -16.14 1.52 9.56
CA THR A 85 -15.26 1.65 8.39
C THR A 85 -14.21 2.75 8.55
N SER A 86 -14.55 3.84 9.26
CA SER A 86 -13.64 4.95 9.51
C SER A 86 -12.58 4.64 10.57
N LEU A 87 -12.75 3.55 11.33
CA LEU A 87 -11.77 3.05 12.29
C LEU A 87 -11.00 1.83 11.78
N SER A 88 -11.26 1.40 10.54
CA SER A 88 -10.52 0.30 9.94
C SER A 88 -9.06 0.68 9.68
N ARG A 89 -8.15 -0.28 9.75
CA ARG A 89 -6.72 -0.05 9.47
C ARG A 89 -6.36 -0.24 7.99
N ILE A 90 -7.35 -0.58 7.15
CA ILE A 90 -7.28 -0.62 5.70
C ILE A 90 -8.50 0.12 5.11
N GLN A 91 -8.38 0.61 3.88
CA GLN A 91 -9.44 1.36 3.23
C GLN A 91 -9.84 0.70 1.91
N VAL A 92 -11.13 0.75 1.58
CA VAL A 92 -11.66 0.45 0.25
C VAL A 92 -12.42 1.67 -0.20
N MET A 93 -12.11 2.18 -1.39
CA MET A 93 -12.77 3.33 -1.99
C MET A 93 -13.41 2.90 -3.31
N LYS A 94 -14.61 3.44 -3.56
CA LYS A 94 -15.35 3.19 -4.78
C LYS A 94 -15.66 4.50 -5.46
N ASN A 95 -15.37 4.60 -6.75
CA ASN A 95 -15.78 5.70 -7.60
C ASN A 95 -16.64 5.15 -8.72
N ALA A 96 -17.96 5.31 -8.61
CA ALA A 96 -18.89 4.83 -9.62
C ALA A 96 -18.71 5.48 -11.01
N LEU A 97 -17.95 6.58 -11.08
CA LEU A 97 -17.61 7.29 -12.31
C LEU A 97 -16.15 7.08 -12.74
N GLY A 98 -15.38 6.29 -11.98
CA GLY A 98 -13.99 5.98 -12.28
C GLY A 98 -13.86 4.94 -13.39
N SER A 99 -12.75 4.97 -14.12
CA SER A 99 -12.38 3.91 -15.05
C SER A 99 -11.84 2.67 -14.32
N PHE A 100 -12.29 1.51 -14.77
CA PHE A 100 -11.65 0.24 -14.44
C PHE A 100 -10.20 0.20 -14.98
N PRO A 101 -9.25 -0.45 -14.29
CA PRO A 101 -9.35 -1.10 -12.97
C PRO A 101 -8.87 -0.28 -11.77
N ALA A 102 -8.34 0.91 -12.02
CA ALA A 102 -7.57 1.65 -11.00
C ALA A 102 -8.40 2.74 -10.30
N ASP A 103 -9.39 3.32 -10.99
CA ASP A 103 -10.14 4.45 -10.46
C ASP A 103 -11.48 4.04 -9.86
N ASP A 104 -12.09 2.95 -10.34
CA ASP A 104 -13.43 2.51 -9.94
C ASP A 104 -13.45 1.83 -8.56
N VAL A 105 -12.49 0.96 -8.27
CA VAL A 105 -12.31 0.28 -6.98
C VAL A 105 -10.85 0.34 -6.57
N GLN A 106 -10.59 0.97 -5.44
CA GLN A 106 -9.26 1.06 -4.84
C GLN A 106 -9.25 0.38 -3.49
N GLN A 107 -8.26 -0.49 -3.26
CA GLN A 107 -7.99 -1.04 -1.95
C GLN A 107 -6.65 -0.54 -1.46
N ASN A 108 -6.67 0.12 -0.31
CA ASN A 108 -5.60 0.94 0.21
C ASN A 108 -5.14 0.40 1.57
N GLN A 109 -4.19 -0.54 1.54
CA GLN A 109 -3.54 -1.14 2.71
C GLN A 109 -2.16 -0.53 3.01
N CYS A 110 -1.68 -0.57 4.26
CA CYS A 110 -0.32 -0.12 4.55
C CYS A 110 0.70 -0.97 3.79
N ARG A 111 1.67 -0.31 3.15
CA ARG A 111 2.72 -0.96 2.35
C ARG A 111 3.89 -1.50 3.16
N GLN A 112 3.91 -1.26 4.48
CA GLN A 112 5.02 -1.66 5.37
C GLN A 112 6.40 -1.23 4.84
N CYS A 113 6.51 0.04 4.42
CA CYS A 113 7.64 0.53 3.65
C CYS A 113 9.00 0.28 4.35
N PRO A 114 10.05 -0.07 3.59
CA PRO A 114 11.43 -0.16 4.11
C PRO A 114 11.99 1.22 4.53
N TYR A 115 11.49 2.30 3.88
CA TYR A 115 11.77 3.70 4.23
C TYR A 115 10.48 4.38 4.71
N PRO A 116 10.06 4.16 5.97
CA PRO A 116 8.77 4.62 6.45
C PRO A 116 8.80 6.09 6.89
N SER A 117 8.42 7.01 5.98
CA SER A 117 8.28 8.44 6.28
C SER A 117 7.37 8.73 7.48
N CYS A 118 6.39 7.86 7.74
CA CYS A 118 5.51 7.97 8.90
C CYS A 118 6.21 7.68 10.23
N VAL A 119 7.25 6.84 10.25
CA VAL A 119 8.10 6.60 11.43
C VAL A 119 9.03 7.79 11.64
N GLU A 120 9.70 8.24 10.58
CA GLU A 120 10.61 9.39 10.62
C GLU A 120 9.91 10.68 11.11
N ALA A 121 8.65 10.90 10.70
CA ALA A 121 7.89 12.08 11.08
C ALA A 121 7.45 12.09 12.56
N CYS A 122 7.48 10.96 13.26
CA CYS A 122 6.93 10.82 14.61
C CYS A 122 7.90 11.39 15.66
N PRO A 123 7.56 12.50 16.34
CA PRO A 123 8.49 13.17 17.26
C PRO A 123 8.67 12.44 18.60
N VAL A 124 7.80 11.48 18.92
CA VAL A 124 7.74 10.79 20.21
C VAL A 124 8.02 9.29 20.09
N GLY A 125 8.40 8.81 18.90
CA GLY A 125 8.69 7.40 18.66
C GLY A 125 7.50 6.45 18.83
N ALA A 126 6.26 6.96 18.71
CA ALA A 126 5.06 6.12 18.72
C ALA A 126 5.01 5.21 17.48
N MET A 127 5.34 5.78 16.31
CA MET A 127 5.53 5.01 15.09
C MET A 127 6.92 4.36 15.13
N HIS A 128 6.99 3.04 14.96
CA HIS A 128 8.25 2.31 15.04
C HIS A 128 8.21 1.04 14.18
N ALA A 129 9.36 0.39 14.02
CA ALA A 129 9.42 -0.98 13.52
C ALA A 129 9.54 -1.94 14.70
N ASP A 130 8.80 -3.03 14.62
CA ASP A 130 8.99 -4.18 15.48
C ASP A 130 10.42 -4.74 15.30
N PRO A 131 11.18 -4.97 16.37
CA PRO A 131 12.58 -5.37 16.28
C PRO A 131 12.78 -6.81 15.81
N GLU A 132 11.76 -7.67 15.89
CA GLU A 132 11.88 -9.08 15.49
C GLU A 132 11.40 -9.30 14.06
N THR A 133 10.32 -8.64 13.68
CA THR A 133 9.61 -8.86 12.41
C THR A 133 9.77 -7.72 11.40
N GLY A 134 10.29 -6.57 11.83
CA GLY A 134 10.34 -5.36 11.02
C GLY A 134 8.95 -4.78 10.69
N VAL A 135 7.85 -5.33 11.21
CA VAL A 135 6.51 -4.79 10.95
C VAL A 135 6.42 -3.38 11.48
N ARG A 136 5.89 -2.44 10.69
CA ARG A 136 5.69 -1.07 11.19
C ARG A 136 4.52 -1.12 12.16
N LEU A 137 4.66 -0.54 13.34
CA LEU A 137 3.64 -0.56 14.40
C LEU A 137 3.39 0.85 14.92
N VAL A 138 2.32 0.98 15.71
CA VAL A 138 2.01 2.20 16.46
C VAL A 138 1.91 1.83 17.93
N ASP A 139 2.72 2.48 18.76
CA ASP A 139 2.58 2.49 20.21
C ASP A 139 1.54 3.55 20.57
N GLU A 140 0.31 3.10 20.78
CA GLU A 140 -0.85 3.96 21.03
C GLU A 140 -0.67 4.79 22.31
N GLY A 141 0.02 4.24 23.33
CA GLY A 141 0.28 4.91 24.60
C GLY A 141 1.32 6.04 24.51
N LYS A 142 2.20 6.03 23.51
CA LYS A 142 3.13 7.13 23.22
C LYS A 142 2.58 8.17 22.26
N CYS A 143 1.49 7.87 21.56
CA CYS A 143 0.96 8.77 20.54
C CYS A 143 0.40 10.05 21.17
N ILE A 144 0.91 11.20 20.76
CA ILE A 144 0.44 12.53 21.24
C ILE A 144 -0.61 13.17 20.32
N GLY A 145 -1.10 12.45 19.31
CA GLY A 145 -2.14 12.96 18.42
C GLY A 145 -1.74 14.09 17.47
N CYS A 146 -0.44 14.26 17.18
CA CYS A 146 0.03 15.36 16.32
C CYS A 146 -0.21 15.15 14.80
N GLU A 147 -0.69 13.97 14.39
CA GLU A 147 -1.05 13.60 13.01
C GLU A 147 0.05 13.75 11.92
N ARG A 148 1.28 14.14 12.28
CA ARG A 148 2.42 14.24 11.34
C ARG A 148 2.68 12.96 10.55
N CYS A 149 2.42 11.79 11.15
CA CYS A 149 2.56 10.50 10.47
C CYS A 149 1.47 10.24 9.41
N VAL A 150 0.29 10.83 9.56
CA VAL A 150 -0.80 10.80 8.57
C VAL A 150 -0.39 11.62 7.36
N GLU A 151 0.09 12.85 7.59
CA GLU A 151 0.57 13.76 6.54
C GLU A 151 1.83 13.26 5.83
N ALA A 152 2.75 12.62 6.56
CA ALA A 152 4.01 12.13 6.00
C ALA A 152 3.86 10.88 5.14
N CYS A 153 2.71 10.19 5.17
CA CYS A 153 2.49 9.04 4.32
C CYS A 153 2.44 9.50 2.84
N PRO A 154 3.29 8.96 1.95
CA PRO A 154 3.40 9.46 0.58
C PRO A 154 2.22 9.02 -0.33
N PHE A 155 1.29 8.22 0.20
CA PHE A 155 0.18 7.67 -0.56
C PHE A 155 -1.09 8.48 -0.35
N THR A 156 -1.91 8.57 -1.39
CA THR A 156 -3.24 9.20 -1.32
C THR A 156 -4.30 8.12 -1.63
N PRO A 157 -5.24 7.85 -0.71
CA PRO A 157 -5.28 8.35 0.67
C PRO A 157 -4.11 7.82 1.52
N SER A 158 -3.81 8.53 2.60
CA SER A 158 -2.80 8.10 3.58
C SER A 158 -3.12 6.69 4.08
N ARG A 159 -2.08 5.86 4.20
CA ARG A 159 -2.20 4.51 4.79
C ARG A 159 -2.07 4.52 6.31
N VAL A 160 -1.85 5.70 6.90
CA VAL A 160 -1.98 5.98 8.33
C VAL A 160 -3.27 6.76 8.52
N GLN A 161 -4.05 6.39 9.51
CA GLN A 161 -5.40 6.88 9.74
C GLN A 161 -5.51 7.41 11.16
N TRP A 162 -6.40 8.38 11.38
CA TRP A 162 -6.67 8.92 12.69
C TRP A 162 -7.81 8.17 13.36
N ASN A 163 -7.56 7.56 14.52
CA ASN A 163 -8.62 7.07 15.38
C ASN A 163 -9.20 8.25 16.14
N PHE A 164 -10.33 8.77 15.66
CA PHE A 164 -11.00 9.94 16.24
C PHE A 164 -11.65 9.65 17.60
N GLU A 165 -11.78 8.39 18.01
CA GLU A 165 -12.36 8.01 19.28
C GLU A 165 -11.30 7.94 20.37
N ASP A 166 -10.26 7.13 20.14
CA ASP A 166 -9.18 6.90 21.10
C ASP A 166 -8.04 7.93 20.99
N LYS A 167 -8.15 8.86 20.02
CA LYS A 167 -7.24 10.01 19.82
C LYS A 167 -5.78 9.62 19.61
N HIS A 168 -5.55 8.61 18.78
CA HIS A 168 -4.21 8.21 18.34
C HIS A 168 -4.19 7.85 16.85
N ALA A 169 -2.99 7.82 16.28
CA ALA A 169 -2.80 7.31 14.92
C ALA A 169 -2.96 5.78 14.90
N GLN A 170 -3.43 5.24 13.79
CA GLN A 170 -3.52 3.81 13.54
C GLN A 170 -3.21 3.47 12.09
N LYS A 171 -2.79 2.25 11.81
CA LYS A 171 -2.50 1.75 10.47
C LYS A 171 -2.46 0.24 10.49
N CYS A 172 -2.52 -0.41 9.32
CA CYS A 172 -2.39 -1.86 9.25
C CYS A 172 -1.07 -2.30 9.93
N ASP A 173 -1.20 -3.23 10.88
CA ASP A 173 -0.17 -3.87 11.69
C ASP A 173 -0.05 -5.36 11.34
N LEU A 174 -0.57 -5.77 10.17
CA LEU A 174 -0.66 -7.18 9.75
C LEU A 174 -1.40 -8.07 10.76
N CYS A 175 -2.37 -7.50 11.49
CA CYS A 175 -3.12 -8.19 12.54
C CYS A 175 -2.26 -8.58 13.76
N GLN A 176 -1.14 -7.89 14.02
CA GLN A 176 -0.28 -8.15 15.18
C GLN A 176 -1.03 -8.02 16.51
N ASN A 177 -1.95 -7.05 16.63
CA ASN A 177 -2.73 -6.84 17.85
C ASN A 177 -4.24 -6.81 17.57
N THR A 178 -4.87 -7.98 17.51
CA THR A 178 -6.32 -8.16 17.28
C THR A 178 -7.00 -8.84 18.48
N PRO A 179 -7.37 -8.10 19.54
CA PRO A 179 -7.94 -8.69 20.76
C PRO A 179 -9.32 -9.34 20.59
N TYR A 180 -10.00 -9.10 19.46
CA TYR A 180 -11.33 -9.66 19.15
C TYR A 180 -11.30 -10.68 18.01
N TRP A 181 -10.15 -11.30 17.77
CA TRP A 181 -9.99 -12.35 16.77
C TRP A 181 -9.17 -13.51 17.37
N ASP A 182 -9.69 -14.73 17.25
CA ASP A 182 -9.15 -15.93 17.93
C ASP A 182 -7.93 -16.56 17.23
N GLU A 183 -7.37 -15.88 16.24
CA GLU A 183 -6.24 -16.37 15.44
C GLU A 183 -5.01 -15.49 15.69
N GLU A 184 -3.83 -16.11 15.63
CA GLU A 184 -2.57 -15.38 15.73
C GLU A 184 -2.27 -14.67 14.41
N GLY A 185 -2.09 -13.35 14.47
CA GLY A 185 -1.70 -12.52 13.33
C GLY A 185 -0.21 -12.19 13.29
N GLY A 186 0.15 -11.05 12.69
CA GLY A 186 1.54 -10.62 12.52
C GLY A 186 2.23 -11.25 11.31
N ALA A 187 3.54 -11.04 11.17
CA ALA A 187 4.30 -11.46 9.99
C ALA A 187 4.38 -13.00 9.77
N PHE A 188 4.16 -13.77 10.82
CA PHE A 188 4.21 -15.25 10.80
C PHE A 188 2.84 -15.90 11.03
N GLY A 189 1.80 -15.08 11.24
CA GLY A 189 0.43 -15.52 11.48
C GLY A 189 -0.49 -15.29 10.28
N LYS A 190 -1.79 -15.34 10.53
CA LYS A 190 -2.84 -15.09 9.52
C LYS A 190 -3.18 -13.60 9.45
N GLN A 191 -3.60 -13.14 8.29
CA GLN A 191 -4.15 -11.79 8.13
C GLN A 191 -5.64 -11.89 7.87
N LEU A 192 -6.44 -11.35 8.80
CA LEU A 192 -7.90 -11.46 8.75
C LEU A 192 -8.48 -11.00 7.41
N CYS A 193 -7.93 -9.93 6.84
CA CYS A 193 -8.39 -9.42 5.54
C CYS A 193 -8.20 -10.44 4.40
N VAL A 194 -7.13 -11.24 4.43
CA VAL A 194 -6.86 -12.32 3.46
C VAL A 194 -7.87 -13.45 3.65
N GLU A 195 -8.07 -13.88 4.89
CA GLU A 195 -8.97 -14.99 5.25
C GLU A 195 -10.43 -14.69 4.91
N ILE A 196 -10.89 -13.47 5.18
CA ILE A 196 -12.32 -13.11 5.05
C ILE A 196 -12.71 -12.64 3.65
N CYS A 197 -11.74 -12.38 2.75
CA CYS A 197 -12.04 -11.81 1.44
C CYS A 197 -12.87 -12.79 0.58
N PRO A 198 -14.16 -12.52 0.31
CA PRO A 198 -15.00 -13.46 -0.46
C PRO A 198 -14.49 -13.61 -1.90
N MET A 199 -13.87 -12.56 -2.45
CA MET A 199 -13.26 -12.58 -3.78
C MET A 199 -11.89 -13.25 -3.81
N LYS A 200 -11.27 -13.53 -2.65
CA LYS A 200 -9.85 -13.93 -2.55
C LYS A 200 -8.96 -13.02 -3.40
N ALA A 201 -9.15 -11.71 -3.22
CA ALA A 201 -8.47 -10.65 -3.95
C ALA A 201 -7.30 -10.06 -3.16
N ILE A 202 -7.00 -10.58 -1.97
CA ILE A 202 -5.89 -10.14 -1.13
C ILE A 202 -5.02 -11.37 -0.87
N THR A 203 -3.71 -11.21 -0.91
CA THR A 203 -2.75 -12.23 -0.52
C THR A 203 -1.65 -11.64 0.36
N PHE A 204 -0.90 -12.51 1.03
CA PHE A 204 0.21 -12.16 1.90
C PHE A 204 1.52 -12.70 1.31
N THR A 205 2.59 -11.94 1.45
CA THR A 205 3.94 -12.37 1.10
C THR A 205 4.95 -11.89 2.15
N ASN A 206 5.98 -12.69 2.39
CA ASN A 206 7.14 -12.29 3.19
C ASN A 206 8.24 -11.64 2.33
N GLU A 207 8.09 -11.65 1.00
CA GLU A 207 9.03 -11.02 0.08
C GLU A 207 8.75 -9.53 -0.06
N LEU A 208 9.78 -8.70 0.13
CA LEU A 208 9.69 -7.24 -0.04
C LEU A 208 9.25 -6.91 -1.49
N PRO A 209 8.06 -6.30 -1.69
CA PRO A 209 7.64 -5.94 -3.01
C PRO A 209 8.45 -4.78 -3.58
N VAL A 210 8.49 -4.68 -4.91
CA VAL A 210 9.04 -3.50 -5.58
C VAL A 210 8.25 -2.27 -5.12
N GLN A 211 8.94 -1.19 -4.77
CA GLN A 211 8.32 0.00 -4.17
C GLN A 211 7.61 0.89 -5.21
N THR A 212 6.75 0.28 -6.04
CA THR A 212 5.82 0.92 -6.98
C THR A 212 4.40 0.45 -6.70
N ASP A 213 3.41 1.03 -7.36
CA ASP A 213 2.01 0.63 -7.17
C ASP A 213 1.76 -0.80 -7.68
N GLU A 214 2.39 -1.16 -8.80
CA GLU A 214 2.32 -2.50 -9.39
C GLU A 214 2.99 -3.55 -8.52
N GLY A 215 4.07 -3.20 -7.81
CA GLY A 215 4.74 -4.12 -6.90
C GLY A 215 3.82 -4.61 -5.77
N TYR A 216 2.81 -3.82 -5.38
CA TYR A 216 1.82 -4.20 -4.37
C TYR A 216 0.55 -4.85 -4.96
N THR A 217 0.61 -5.21 -6.23
CA THR A 217 -0.47 -5.88 -6.96
C THR A 217 -0.13 -7.36 -7.18
N ALA A 218 -1.12 -8.25 -7.11
CA ALA A 218 -0.97 -9.65 -7.48
C ALA A 218 -2.08 -10.07 -8.45
N ASN A 219 -1.79 -10.95 -9.40
CA ASN A 219 -2.84 -11.59 -10.19
C ASN A 219 -3.31 -12.86 -9.47
N LEU A 220 -4.52 -12.80 -8.91
CA LEU A 220 -5.14 -13.87 -8.13
C LEU A 220 -6.31 -14.52 -8.87
N ARG A 221 -6.53 -14.19 -10.15
CA ARG A 221 -7.59 -14.74 -11.01
C ARG A 221 -7.20 -16.14 -11.47
N ASN A 222 -7.79 -17.14 -10.83
CA ASN A 222 -7.49 -18.57 -11.04
C ASN A 222 -8.55 -19.28 -11.90
N ASN A 223 -8.40 -20.58 -12.14
CA ASN A 223 -9.36 -21.37 -12.92
C ASN A 223 -10.78 -21.31 -12.36
N HIS A 224 -10.96 -21.29 -11.04
CA HIS A 224 -12.28 -21.15 -10.44
C HIS A 224 -12.93 -19.81 -10.82
N TYR A 225 -12.16 -18.72 -10.83
CA TYR A 225 -12.63 -17.40 -11.28
C TYR A 225 -13.10 -17.44 -12.75
N LEU A 226 -12.40 -18.20 -13.60
CA LEU A 226 -12.79 -18.44 -14.99
C LEU A 226 -14.04 -19.31 -15.12
N GLU A 227 -14.16 -20.37 -14.32
CA GLU A 227 -15.27 -21.32 -14.34
C GLU A 227 -16.62 -20.67 -13.99
N ILE A 228 -16.61 -19.65 -13.13
CA ILE A 228 -17.82 -18.85 -12.83
C ILE A 228 -18.11 -17.78 -13.89
N GLY A 229 -17.36 -17.78 -15.00
CA GLY A 229 -17.59 -16.94 -16.18
C GLY A 229 -17.01 -15.53 -16.07
N LEU A 230 -16.05 -15.28 -15.17
CA LEU A 230 -15.38 -13.98 -15.05
C LEU A 230 -14.09 -13.92 -15.88
N PRO A 231 -13.77 -12.75 -16.47
CA PRO A 231 -12.61 -12.59 -17.34
C PRO A 231 -11.29 -12.53 -16.55
N SER A 232 -10.25 -13.24 -17.00
CA SER A 232 -8.91 -13.17 -16.38
C SER A 232 -8.00 -12.10 -16.98
N ASP A 233 -8.41 -11.46 -18.08
CA ASP A 233 -7.63 -10.41 -18.71
C ASP A 233 -7.67 -9.11 -17.92
N ASP A 234 -6.67 -8.27 -18.18
CA ASP A 234 -6.43 -7.04 -17.45
C ASP A 234 -7.45 -5.93 -17.71
N GLU A 235 -8.28 -6.08 -18.75
CA GLU A 235 -9.36 -5.15 -19.12
C GLU A 235 -10.74 -5.64 -18.62
N ALA A 236 -10.78 -6.80 -17.95
CA ALA A 236 -12.00 -7.49 -17.54
C ALA A 236 -13.03 -7.63 -18.68
N ARG A 237 -12.57 -8.06 -19.87
CA ARG A 237 -13.42 -8.18 -21.06
C ARG A 237 -13.73 -9.64 -21.38
N ILE A 238 -15.02 -9.93 -21.56
CA ILE A 238 -15.44 -11.18 -22.19
C ILE A 238 -15.76 -10.89 -23.65
N SER A 239 -15.21 -11.67 -24.58
CA SER A 239 -15.59 -11.53 -25.98
C SER A 239 -17.04 -12.01 -26.20
N PRO A 240 -17.81 -11.38 -27.11
CA PRO A 240 -19.16 -11.85 -27.45
C PRO A 240 -19.20 -13.33 -27.89
N LYS A 241 -18.10 -13.82 -28.48
CA LYS A 241 -17.93 -15.21 -28.91
C LYS A 241 -17.88 -16.19 -27.73
N GLU A 242 -17.26 -15.80 -26.62
CA GLU A 242 -17.14 -16.64 -25.41
C GLU A 242 -18.44 -16.74 -24.62
N ARG A 243 -19.36 -15.77 -24.75
CA ARG A 243 -20.67 -15.78 -24.09
C ARG A 243 -21.78 -16.45 -24.89
N GLY A 244 -21.46 -17.05 -26.04
CA GLY A 244 -22.48 -17.68 -26.91
C GLY A 244 -23.48 -16.69 -27.50
N TYR A 245 -23.21 -15.37 -27.44
CA TYR A 245 -23.94 -14.40 -28.24
C TYR A 245 -23.52 -14.60 -29.69
N SER A 246 -24.30 -15.38 -30.43
CA SER A 246 -24.21 -15.39 -31.89
C SER A 246 -24.26 -13.94 -32.38
N ALA A 247 -23.42 -13.59 -33.35
CA ALA A 247 -23.36 -12.27 -33.97
C ALA A 247 -24.62 -11.96 -34.80
N GLY A 248 -25.80 -12.03 -34.19
CA GLY A 248 -27.12 -11.97 -34.83
C GLY A 248 -28.17 -11.21 -34.02
N GLY A 249 -27.77 -10.41 -33.04
CA GLY A 249 -28.66 -9.51 -32.29
C GLY A 249 -28.21 -8.05 -32.48
N THR A 250 -28.53 -7.48 -33.63
CA THR A 250 -28.15 -6.12 -34.02
C THR A 250 -28.79 -5.05 -33.13
N ALA A 251 -28.00 -4.40 -32.28
CA ALA A 251 -28.30 -3.03 -31.84
C ALA A 251 -28.26 -2.01 -33.01
N ALA A 252 -27.80 -2.43 -34.20
CA ALA A 252 -27.81 -1.65 -35.43
C ALA A 252 -29.18 -1.58 -36.14
N GLN A 253 -30.24 -2.25 -35.65
CA GLN A 253 -31.57 -2.22 -36.29
C GLN A 253 -32.54 -1.17 -35.74
N ALA A 254 -32.17 -0.41 -34.70
CA ALA A 254 -33.03 0.64 -34.15
C ALA A 254 -32.91 2.00 -34.87
N ALA A 255 -31.90 2.20 -35.72
CA ALA A 255 -31.62 3.52 -36.32
C ALA A 255 -32.13 3.70 -37.78
N SER A 256 -32.77 2.69 -38.39
CA SER A 256 -33.20 2.75 -39.80
C SER A 256 -34.71 2.91 -40.02
N ASN A 257 -35.52 3.01 -38.95
CA ASN A 257 -36.98 3.14 -39.06
C ASN A 257 -37.54 4.54 -38.73
N GLU A 258 -36.71 5.56 -38.54
CA GLU A 258 -37.18 6.94 -38.30
C GLU A 258 -37.14 7.85 -39.55
N ASN A 259 -36.94 7.32 -40.76
CA ASN A 259 -36.88 8.16 -41.97
C ASN A 259 -37.66 7.62 -43.16
N LYS A 260 -38.93 7.25 -42.93
CA LYS A 260 -39.98 7.15 -43.96
C LYS A 260 -41.31 7.68 -43.40
N GLY A 261 -41.39 9.00 -43.30
CA GLY A 261 -42.63 9.77 -43.34
C GLY A 261 -42.74 10.48 -44.68
#